data_AF-A0AAV4EVV2-F1
#
_entry.id   AF-A0AAV4EVV2-F1
#
_cell.length_a   1.000
_cell.length_b   1.000
_cell.length_c   1.000
_cell.angle_alpha   90.00
_cell.angle_beta   90.00
_cell.angle_gamma   90.00
#
_symmetry.space_group_name_H-M   'P 1'
#
loop_
_entity.id
_entity.type
_entity.pdbx_description
1 polymer ?
#
loop_
_entity_poly.entity_id
_entity_poly.type
_entity_poly.pdbx_seq_one_letter_code
_entity_poly.pdbx_strand_id
1 'polypeptide(L)'
;MASALSRFSILRGKVVEQKILEKGHTQMEADSVHSVIERKLKNKKIYLPSDYVRVIEETRMNPRPYDVQYISHDFFLNFDGINTLKSIRPGDKAGHPVVHDIRALRYELLAQFISN
;
A
#
# COMPACT_ATOMS: atom_id res chain seq x y z
N MET A 1 1.70 -7.18 5.43
CA MET A 1 2.23 -6.96 4.06
C MET A 1 3.53 -7.73 3.81
N ALA A 2 4.62 -7.46 4.55
CA ALA A 2 5.92 -8.12 4.35
C ALA A 2 5.84 -9.67 4.42
N SER A 3 5.08 -10.22 5.37
CA SER A 3 4.86 -11.67 5.49
C SER A 3 4.14 -12.28 4.28
N ALA A 4 3.21 -11.53 3.66
CA ALA A 4 2.49 -11.99 2.48
C ALA A 4 3.40 -12.01 1.24
N LEU A 5 4.24 -10.99 1.05
CA LEU A 5 5.21 -10.92 -0.05
C LEU A 5 6.29 -12.00 0.07
N SER A 6 6.79 -12.23 1.29
CA SER A 6 7.71 -13.34 1.57
C SER A 6 7.06 -14.70 1.25
N ARG A 7 5.85 -14.96 1.72
CA ARG A 7 5.11 -16.19 1.40
C ARG A 7 4.88 -16.35 -0.10
N PHE A 8 4.55 -15.27 -0.81
CA PHE A 8 4.38 -15.28 -2.26
C PHE A 8 5.68 -15.65 -2.99
N SER A 9 6.81 -15.06 -2.57
CA SER A 9 8.14 -15.36 -3.12
C SER A 9 8.48 -16.85 -2.96
N ILE A 10 8.21 -17.43 -1.78
CA ILE A 10 8.43 -18.85 -1.49
C ILE A 10 7.52 -19.73 -2.36
N LEU A 11 6.21 -19.46 -2.37
CA LEU A 11 5.23 -20.30 -3.08
C LEU A 11 5.41 -20.30 -4.59
N ARG A 12 5.87 -19.17 -5.17
CA ARG A 12 6.02 -19.01 -6.62
C ARG A 12 7.46 -19.14 -7.10
N GLY A 13 8.43 -19.29 -6.20
CA GLY A 13 9.86 -19.33 -6.54
C GLY A 13 10.35 -18.06 -7.25
N LYS A 14 9.75 -16.90 -6.94
CA LYS A 14 10.06 -15.61 -7.60
C LYS A 14 10.69 -14.64 -6.62
N VAL A 15 11.65 -13.86 -7.10
CA VAL A 15 12.24 -12.75 -6.35
C VAL A 15 11.27 -11.57 -6.33
N VAL A 16 11.01 -11.02 -5.15
CA VAL A 16 10.19 -9.81 -4.99
C VAL A 16 11.04 -8.71 -4.40
N GLU A 17 11.08 -7.55 -5.07
CA GLU A 17 11.73 -6.34 -4.57
C GLU A 17 10.66 -5.30 -4.21
N GLN A 18 10.56 -4.97 -2.93
CA GLN A 18 9.71 -3.90 -2.42
C GLN A 18 10.55 -2.66 -2.20
N LYS A 19 10.42 -1.67 -3.09
CA LYS A 19 11.07 -0.36 -2.94
C LYS A 19 10.26 0.52 -1.99
N ILE A 20 10.94 1.27 -1.12
CA ILE A 20 10.36 2.21 -0.17
C ILE A 20 10.58 3.61 -0.72
N LEU A 21 9.54 4.46 -0.67
CA LEU A 21 9.59 5.82 -1.19
C LEU A 21 10.48 6.70 -0.30
N GLU A 22 11.50 7.32 -0.90
CA GLU A 22 12.29 8.36 -0.26
C GLU A 22 11.58 9.72 -0.31
N LYS A 23 11.82 10.56 0.70
CA LYS A 23 11.20 11.88 0.80
C LYS A 23 11.70 12.79 -0.32
N GLY A 24 10.83 13.15 -1.28
CA GLY A 24 11.16 14.12 -2.34
C GLY A 24 10.64 13.79 -3.74
N HIS A 25 10.14 12.58 -3.99
CA HIS A 25 9.70 12.14 -5.31
C HIS A 25 8.30 11.48 -5.29
N THR A 26 7.29 12.24 -4.88
CA THR A 26 5.90 11.75 -4.80
C THR A 26 4.98 12.65 -5.63
N GLN A 27 4.98 12.41 -6.93
CA GLN A 27 3.89 12.79 -7.83
C GLN A 27 3.35 11.48 -8.42
N MET A 28 2.69 10.65 -7.60
CA MET A 28 1.95 9.50 -8.13
C MET A 28 0.59 9.98 -8.64
N GLU A 29 0.11 9.41 -9.75
CA GLU A 29 -1.20 9.75 -10.32
C GLU A 29 -2.34 9.55 -9.31
N ALA A 30 -2.23 8.54 -8.44
CA ALA A 30 -3.18 8.30 -7.35
C ALA A 30 -3.25 9.49 -6.35
N ASP A 31 -2.11 10.11 -6.06
CA ASP A 31 -2.04 11.28 -5.16
C ASP A 31 -2.74 12.50 -5.80
N SER A 32 -2.71 12.60 -7.13
CA SER A 32 -3.43 13.66 -7.86
C SER A 32 -4.94 13.51 -7.74
N VAL A 33 -5.47 12.28 -7.87
CA VAL A 33 -6.90 11.98 -7.69
C VAL A 33 -7.33 12.27 -6.25
N HIS A 34 -6.53 11.80 -5.28
CA HIS A 34 -6.79 12.04 -3.86
C HIS A 34 -6.88 13.54 -3.52
N SER A 35 -5.91 14.31 -4.01
CA SER A 35 -5.85 15.76 -3.79
C SER A 35 -7.07 16.50 -4.35
N VAL A 36 -7.54 16.10 -5.54
CA VAL A 36 -8.71 16.70 -6.20
C VAL A 36 -10.00 16.37 -5.44
N ILE A 37 -10.15 15.13 -4.97
CA ILE A 37 -11.28 14.69 -4.16
C ILE A 37 -11.32 15.46 -2.83
N GLU A 38 -10.19 15.54 -2.12
CA GLU A 38 -10.10 16.22 -0.83
C GLU A 38 -10.46 17.70 -0.94
N ARG A 39 -9.99 18.38 -1.99
CA ARG A 39 -10.31 19.79 -2.24
C ARG A 39 -11.80 20.03 -2.46
N LYS A 40 -12.51 19.10 -3.12
CA LYS A 40 -13.96 19.19 -3.34
C LYS A 40 -14.76 18.86 -2.08
N LEU A 41 -14.29 17.89 -1.28
CA LEU A 41 -14.93 17.48 -0.04
C LEU A 41 -14.91 18.58 1.03
N LYS A 42 -13.80 19.34 1.15
CA LYS A 42 -13.64 20.38 2.18
C LYS A 42 -14.76 21.43 2.24
N ASN A 43 -15.44 21.69 1.13
CA ASN A 43 -16.47 22.72 1.02
C ASN A 43 -17.89 22.15 0.89
N LYS A 44 -18.10 20.85 1.09
CA LYS A 44 -19.41 20.19 1.01
C LYS A 44 -19.84 19.63 2.36
N LYS A 45 -21.12 19.78 2.68
CA LYS A 45 -21.74 19.10 3.84
C LYS A 45 -22.15 17.71 3.39
N ILE A 46 -21.76 16.70 4.17
CA ILE A 46 -22.04 15.30 3.91
C ILE A 46 -22.93 14.80 5.04
N TYR A 47 -24.09 14.25 4.69
CA TYR A 47 -25.08 13.80 5.65
C TYR A 47 -25.23 12.27 5.61
N LEU A 48 -25.03 11.66 4.44
CA LEU A 48 -25.09 10.21 4.25
C LEU A 48 -23.80 9.68 3.60
N PRO A 49 -23.41 8.42 3.90
CA PRO A 49 -22.30 7.75 3.21
C PRO A 49 -22.45 7.71 1.68
N SER A 50 -23.69 7.62 1.18
CA SER A 50 -24.00 7.66 -0.25
C SER A 50 -23.65 8.98 -0.91
N ASP A 51 -23.62 10.08 -0.15
CA ASP A 51 -23.26 11.40 -0.68
C ASP A 51 -21.79 11.44 -1.10
N TYR A 52 -20.91 10.65 -0.46
CA TYR A 52 -19.51 10.58 -0.84
C TYR A 52 -19.34 10.12 -2.28
N VAL A 53 -20.12 9.12 -2.72
CA VAL A 53 -20.04 8.60 -4.10
C VAL A 53 -20.38 9.70 -5.09
N ARG A 54 -21.50 10.39 -4.88
CA ARG A 54 -21.89 11.54 -5.71
C ARG A 54 -20.83 12.63 -5.73
N VAL A 55 -20.27 12.98 -4.56
CA VAL A 55 -19.24 14.02 -4.49
C VAL A 55 -17.99 13.60 -5.25
N ILE A 56 -17.57 12.34 -5.14
CA ILE A 56 -16.37 11.83 -5.82
C ILE A 56 -16.56 11.83 -7.33
N GLU A 57 -17.71 11.40 -7.85
CA GLU A 57 -18.03 11.46 -9.30
C GLU A 57 -17.94 12.89 -9.84
N GLU A 58 -18.47 13.86 -9.08
CA GLU A 58 -18.50 15.29 -9.44
C GLU A 58 -17.13 16.01 -9.27
N THR A 59 -16.09 15.34 -8.76
CA THR A 59 -14.79 15.99 -8.53
C THR A 59 -14.00 16.27 -9.80
N ARG A 60 -14.15 15.45 -10.85
CA ARG A 60 -13.47 15.63 -12.14
C ARG A 60 -14.46 15.60 -13.29
N MET A 61 -14.86 16.77 -13.81
CA MET A 61 -15.79 16.85 -14.93
C MET A 61 -15.09 16.65 -16.30
N ASN A 62 -13.84 17.12 -16.45
CA ASN A 62 -13.05 16.98 -17.67
C ASN A 62 -11.80 16.10 -17.41
N PRO A 63 -11.45 15.12 -18.26
CA PRO A 63 -12.14 14.73 -19.50
C PRO A 63 -13.42 13.92 -19.27
N ARG A 64 -13.59 13.32 -18.09
CA ARG A 64 -14.82 12.62 -17.67
C ARG A 64 -14.88 12.45 -16.14
N PRO A 65 -16.09 12.35 -15.55
CA PRO A 65 -16.33 11.91 -14.17
C PRO A 65 -15.53 10.66 -13.79
N TYR A 66 -15.20 10.54 -12.49
CA TYR A 66 -14.65 9.29 -11.98
C TYR A 66 -15.73 8.21 -11.93
N ASP A 67 -15.34 6.97 -12.23
CA ASP A 67 -16.19 5.80 -11.99
C ASP A 67 -15.99 5.37 -10.54
N VAL A 68 -17.08 5.36 -9.76
CA VAL A 68 -17.03 5.08 -8.32
C VAL A 68 -17.80 3.80 -8.05
N GLN A 69 -17.08 2.79 -7.56
CA GLN A 69 -17.65 1.48 -7.25
C GLN A 69 -17.71 1.27 -5.74
N TYR A 70 -18.84 0.77 -5.25
CA TYR A 70 -18.94 0.32 -3.87
C TYR A 70 -18.17 -0.97 -3.69
N ILE A 71 -17.31 -0.98 -2.69
CA ILE A 71 -16.43 -2.11 -2.39
C ILE A 71 -17.05 -2.88 -1.22
N SER A 72 -17.23 -4.19 -1.36
CA SER A 72 -17.61 -5.09 -0.26
C SER A 72 -16.38 -5.58 0.50
N HIS A 73 -16.60 -6.22 1.65
CA HIS A 73 -15.50 -6.82 2.42
C HIS A 73 -14.75 -7.90 1.64
N ASP A 74 -15.39 -8.52 0.64
CA ASP A 74 -14.81 -9.57 -0.21
C ASP A 74 -13.67 -9.07 -1.11
N PHE A 75 -13.63 -7.77 -1.37
CA PHE A 75 -12.55 -7.17 -2.17
C PHE A 75 -11.22 -7.15 -1.43
N PHE A 76 -11.25 -7.08 -0.09
CA PHE A 76 -10.04 -6.96 0.71
C PHE A 76 -9.44 -8.33 0.97
N LEU A 77 -8.17 -8.49 0.60
CA LEU A 77 -7.42 -9.71 0.89
C LEU A 77 -7.17 -9.81 2.41
N ASN A 78 -7.62 -10.91 3.01
CA ASN A 78 -7.31 -11.22 4.41
C ASN A 78 -5.94 -11.89 4.53
N PHE A 79 -5.04 -11.28 5.31
CA PHE A 79 -3.70 -11.78 5.55
C PHE A 79 -3.41 -12.11 7.04
N ASP A 80 -4.43 -12.13 7.90
CA ASP A 80 -4.26 -12.30 9.36
C ASP A 80 -3.59 -13.64 9.72
N GLY A 81 -3.81 -14.67 8.91
CA GLY A 81 -3.18 -15.98 9.07
C GLY A 81 -1.72 -16.08 8.60
N ILE A 82 -1.13 -15.01 8.05
CA ILE A 82 0.21 -15.04 7.45
C ILE A 82 1.22 -14.33 8.35
N ASN A 83 1.77 -15.06 9.33
CA ASN A 83 2.76 -14.54 10.27
C ASN A 83 4.19 -15.06 10.01
N THR A 84 4.68 -14.90 8.78
CA THR A 84 6.00 -15.39 8.37
C THR A 84 7.15 -14.52 8.91
N LEU A 85 6.91 -13.22 9.11
CA LEU A 85 7.89 -12.27 9.61
C LEU A 85 7.35 -11.61 10.89
N LYS A 86 8.09 -11.69 12.00
CA LYS A 86 7.65 -11.15 13.30
C LYS A 86 7.69 -9.62 13.36
N SER A 87 8.73 -8.98 12.83
CA SER A 87 8.86 -7.52 12.75
C SER A 87 10.11 -7.11 11.97
N ILE A 88 10.05 -5.98 11.27
CA ILE A 88 11.23 -5.25 10.80
C ILE A 88 11.54 -4.23 11.90
N ARG A 89 12.29 -4.63 12.95
CA ARG A 89 12.63 -3.70 14.05
C ARG A 89 13.84 -2.85 13.65
N PRO A 90 13.85 -1.54 13.97
CA PRO A 90 15.09 -0.77 13.98
C PRO A 90 16.12 -1.44 14.89
N GLY A 91 17.42 -1.24 14.64
CA GLY A 91 18.43 -1.71 15.58
C GLY A 91 18.31 -1.01 16.94
N ASP A 92 18.59 -1.75 18.02
CA ASP A 92 18.37 -1.29 19.40
C ASP A 92 19.41 -0.27 19.91
N LYS A 93 20.49 0.00 19.15
CA LYS A 93 21.60 0.87 19.56
C LYS A 93 21.75 2.08 18.65
N ALA A 94 22.20 3.21 19.22
CA ALA A 94 22.55 4.40 18.47
C ALA A 94 23.63 4.07 17.41
N GLY A 95 23.35 4.40 16.13
CA GLY A 95 24.21 4.12 15.00
C GLY A 95 23.86 2.85 14.21
N HIS A 96 22.88 2.05 14.65
CA HIS A 96 22.33 1.00 13.80
C HIS A 96 21.40 1.57 12.73
N PRO A 97 21.28 0.92 11.56
CA PRO A 97 20.35 1.33 10.53
C PRO A 97 18.93 1.34 11.10
N VAL A 98 18.27 2.48 10.98
CA VAL A 98 16.89 2.67 11.42
C VAL A 98 15.96 2.43 10.24
N VAL A 99 14.66 2.24 10.52
CA VAL A 99 13.65 1.98 9.48
C VAL A 99 13.59 3.09 8.42
N HIS A 100 14.02 4.32 8.78
CA HIS A 100 14.09 5.46 7.87
C HIS A 100 15.23 5.37 6.84
N ASP A 101 16.23 4.52 7.06
CA ASP A 101 17.34 4.30 6.12
C ASP A 101 17.03 3.19 5.10
N ILE A 102 15.91 2.47 5.27
CA ILE A 102 15.55 1.35 4.40
C ILE A 102 15.03 1.90 3.07
N ARG A 103 15.74 1.57 1.99
CA ARG A 103 15.37 1.95 0.61
C ARG A 103 14.62 0.86 -0.14
N ALA A 104 14.92 -0.40 0.17
CA ALA A 104 14.26 -1.55 -0.44
C ALA A 104 14.36 -2.79 0.45
N LEU A 105 13.40 -3.70 0.28
CA LEU A 105 13.38 -5.03 0.87
C LEU A 105 13.34 -6.06 -0.27
N ARG A 106 14.25 -7.02 -0.26
CA ARG A 106 14.30 -8.12 -1.23
C ARG A 106 13.88 -9.41 -0.54
N TYR A 107 12.90 -10.10 -1.13
CA TYR A 107 12.41 -11.40 -0.69
C TYR A 107 12.85 -12.46 -1.70
N GLU A 108 13.59 -13.47 -1.22
CA GLU A 108 14.10 -14.56 -2.03
C GLU A 108 13.97 -15.90 -1.31
N LEU A 109 13.88 -16.97 -2.10
CA LEU A 109 14.02 -18.33 -1.58
C LEU A 109 15.51 -18.59 -1.31
N LEU A 110 15.92 -18.65 -0.05
CA LEU A 110 17.25 -19.15 0.31
C LEU A 110 17.28 -20.66 0.08
N ALA A 111 17.96 -21.09 -0.99
CA ALA A 111 18.19 -22.51 -1.30
C ALA A 111 19.04 -23.25 -0.24
N GLN A 112 19.55 -22.57 0.78
CA GLN A 112 20.47 -23.13 1.78
C GLN A 112 19.83 -24.00 2.88
N PHE A 113 18.51 -24.22 2.85
CA PHE A 113 17.84 -25.18 3.75
C PHE A 113 17.35 -26.45 3.07
N ILE A 114 17.72 -26.68 1.80
CA ILE A 114 17.54 -27.97 1.12
C ILE A 114 18.86 -28.76 1.23
N SER A 115 19.26 -29.06 2.46
CA SER A 115 20.30 -30.06 2.74
C SER A 115 20.00 -30.71 4.09
N ASN A 116 19.15 -31.72 4.06
CA ASN A 116 19.21 -32.99 4.81
C ASN A 116 18.02 -33.85 4.40
#